data_AF-A0A931EGE2-F1
#
_entry.id   AF-A0A931EGE2-F1
#
_cell.length_a   1.000
_cell.length_b   1.000
_cell.length_c   1.000
_cell.angle_alpha   90.00
_cell.angle_beta   90.00
_cell.angle_gamma   90.00
#
_symmetry.space_group_name_H-M   'P 1'
#
loop_
_entity.id
_entity.type
_entity.pdbx_description
1 polymer ?
#
loop_
_entity_poly.entity_id
_entity_poly.type
_entity_poly.pdbx_seq_one_letter_code
_entity_poly.pdbx_strand_id
1 'polypeptide(L)'
;MTIVEALRQDPELLPEWLDGYTRGDRFNRRAFFSSRVVYYPGSGDDGHAVKLFGSAHAAHVFVYADFGYAKSEIMQRLDPAGPGHFQGYHPVGTMAVTQASLGAQGWSAHDLRETRAHNQYPLVSLSFGLVAVLDRDSERDDNHGPSRLAIMFLKWDGFAAYDALFCQSQGTTSPYGVLLQDHGFGGNYDWFGAGGLLEGIARKGETLPTWLVAGENTEPWEGYQRLPGVLGEPGGMHNTTRFLYRDVATKKNAGRSA
;
A
#
# COMPACT_ATOMS: atom_id res chain seq x y z
N MET A 1 -18.96 13.89 -5.18
CA MET A 1 -18.24 13.33 -4.02
C MET A 1 -16.80 13.04 -4.45
N THR A 2 -15.82 13.42 -3.65
CA THR A 2 -14.40 13.09 -3.87
C THR A 2 -14.09 11.67 -3.36
N ILE A 3 -12.91 11.14 -3.69
CA ILE A 3 -12.45 9.84 -3.15
C ILE A 3 -12.30 9.93 -1.62
N VAL A 4 -11.71 11.01 -1.11
CA VAL A 4 -11.53 11.23 0.34
C VAL A 4 -12.87 11.24 1.07
N GLU A 5 -13.89 11.95 0.54
CA GLU A 5 -15.23 11.98 1.14
C GLU A 5 -15.91 10.60 1.18
N ALA A 6 -15.66 9.77 0.16
CA ALA A 6 -16.18 8.41 0.09
C ALA A 6 -15.51 7.48 1.10
N LEU A 7 -14.18 7.58 1.25
CA LEU A 7 -13.40 6.80 2.20
C LEU A 7 -13.67 7.22 3.66
N ARG A 8 -13.95 8.50 3.90
CA ARG A 8 -14.24 9.04 5.24
C ARG A 8 -15.53 8.48 5.88
N GLN A 9 -16.34 7.76 5.12
CA GLN A 9 -17.54 7.09 5.63
C GLN A 9 -17.22 5.89 6.54
N ASP A 10 -15.99 5.38 6.50
CA ASP A 10 -15.54 4.25 7.29
C ASP A 10 -14.12 4.54 7.83
N PRO A 11 -13.96 5.47 8.80
CA PRO A 11 -12.65 5.81 9.33
C PRO A 11 -12.15 4.72 10.30
N GLU A 12 -10.84 4.56 10.36
CA GLU A 12 -10.11 3.87 11.41
C GLU A 12 -9.77 4.87 12.53
N LEU A 13 -9.78 4.43 13.78
CA LEU A 13 -9.12 5.22 14.84
C LEU A 13 -7.60 5.10 14.69
N LEU A 14 -6.86 6.12 15.13
CA LEU A 14 -5.40 6.04 15.16
C LEU A 14 -4.99 4.80 15.99
N PRO A 15 -4.22 3.85 15.43
CA PRO A 15 -3.84 2.65 16.16
C PRO A 15 -3.02 2.97 17.41
N GLU A 16 -3.36 2.36 18.55
CA GLU A 16 -2.69 2.64 19.83
C GLU A 16 -1.17 2.43 19.78
N TRP A 17 -0.71 1.41 19.04
CA TRP A 17 0.72 1.13 18.88
C TRP A 17 1.45 2.26 18.14
N LEU A 18 0.74 2.94 17.24
CA LEU A 18 1.27 4.01 16.42
C LEU A 18 1.26 5.32 17.21
N ASP A 19 0.15 5.63 17.88
CA ASP A 19 0.03 6.78 18.78
C ASP A 19 1.09 6.72 19.90
N GLY A 20 1.28 5.53 20.49
CA GLY A 20 2.28 5.28 21.52
C GLY A 20 3.73 5.12 21.05
N TYR A 21 4.02 5.22 19.75
CA TYR A 21 5.38 5.03 19.23
C TYR A 21 6.36 6.04 19.84
N THR A 22 7.53 5.54 20.22
CA THR A 22 8.67 6.36 20.67
C THR A 22 9.92 6.07 19.84
N ARG A 23 10.76 7.10 19.67
CA ARG A 23 12.02 6.96 18.93
C ARG A 23 12.90 5.88 19.57
N GLY A 24 13.25 4.87 18.78
CA GLY A 24 14.07 3.73 19.23
C GLY A 24 13.27 2.43 19.37
N ASP A 25 11.94 2.50 19.31
CA ASP A 25 11.10 1.30 19.23
C ASP A 25 11.47 0.46 18.00
N ARG A 26 11.31 -0.86 18.14
CA ARG A 26 11.59 -1.84 17.09
C ARG A 26 10.34 -2.17 16.31
N PHE A 27 10.51 -2.56 15.04
CA PHE A 27 9.40 -2.99 14.21
C PHE A 27 8.66 -4.17 14.84
N ASN A 28 7.37 -3.97 15.11
CA ASN A 28 6.47 -5.00 15.61
C ASN A 28 5.49 -5.38 14.49
N ARG A 29 5.81 -6.50 13.81
CA ARG A 29 4.99 -7.03 12.70
C ARG A 29 3.52 -7.17 13.08
N ARG A 30 3.23 -7.77 14.23
CA ARG A 30 1.85 -8.07 14.64
C ARG A 30 1.04 -6.79 14.82
N ALA A 31 1.62 -5.76 15.45
CA ALA A 31 0.95 -4.48 15.65
C ALA A 31 0.77 -3.70 14.34
N PHE A 32 1.80 -3.65 13.49
CA PHE A 32 1.72 -2.98 12.20
C PHE A 32 0.58 -3.52 11.34
N PHE A 33 0.49 -4.85 11.21
CA PHE A 33 -0.50 -5.50 10.37
C PHE A 33 -1.83 -5.82 11.09
N SER A 34 -2.01 -5.39 12.35
CA SER A 34 -3.34 -5.36 12.96
C SER A 34 -4.13 -4.10 12.57
N SER A 35 -3.52 -3.18 11.83
CA SER A 35 -4.12 -1.94 11.34
C SER A 35 -4.60 -2.12 9.89
N ARG A 36 -5.45 -1.22 9.41
CA ARG A 36 -5.78 -1.14 7.99
C ARG A 36 -4.55 -0.72 7.20
N VAL A 37 -4.06 -1.64 6.37
CA VAL A 37 -2.90 -1.41 5.51
C VAL A 37 -3.34 -1.02 4.11
N VAL A 38 -2.75 0.04 3.56
CA VAL A 38 -2.83 0.36 2.13
C VAL A 38 -1.54 -0.07 1.46
N TYR A 39 -1.65 -0.96 0.47
CA TYR A 39 -0.51 -1.46 -0.29
C TYR A 39 -0.38 -0.73 -1.63
N TYR A 40 0.84 -0.32 -1.98
CA TYR A 40 1.13 0.33 -3.24
C TYR A 40 2.36 -0.31 -3.91
N PRO A 41 2.15 -1.21 -4.90
CA PRO A 41 3.23 -1.75 -5.72
C PRO A 41 3.70 -0.73 -6.76
N GLY A 42 5.02 -0.65 -6.98
CA GLY A 42 5.60 0.31 -7.91
C GLY A 42 5.27 1.76 -7.53
N SER A 43 5.27 2.05 -6.22
CA SER A 43 4.79 3.32 -5.68
C SER A 43 5.61 4.54 -6.13
N GLY A 44 6.86 4.31 -6.54
CA GLY A 44 7.83 5.36 -6.72
C GLY A 44 7.91 6.29 -5.51
N ASP A 45 7.76 7.58 -5.77
CA ASP A 45 7.69 8.64 -4.77
C ASP A 45 6.28 9.19 -4.53
N ASP A 46 5.27 8.42 -4.91
CA ASP A 46 3.91 8.91 -4.94
C ASP A 46 3.23 8.88 -3.56
N GLY A 47 3.03 10.07 -2.97
CA GLY A 47 2.29 10.26 -1.73
C GLY A 47 0.76 10.16 -1.85
N HIS A 48 0.20 9.88 -3.03
CA HIS A 48 -1.25 9.97 -3.26
C HIS A 48 -2.04 8.91 -2.49
N ALA A 49 -1.51 7.71 -2.24
CA ALA A 49 -2.17 6.74 -1.36
C ALA A 49 -2.36 7.32 0.06
N VAL A 50 -1.33 7.97 0.62
CA VAL A 50 -1.43 8.67 1.91
C VAL A 50 -2.41 9.82 1.85
N LYS A 51 -2.38 10.63 0.78
CA LYS A 51 -3.35 11.72 0.60
C LYS A 51 -4.79 11.21 0.61
N LEU A 52 -5.10 10.14 -0.12
CA LEU A 52 -6.47 9.64 -0.26
C LEU A 52 -6.97 8.95 1.02
N PHE A 53 -6.21 7.98 1.53
CA PHE A 53 -6.65 7.17 2.68
C PHE A 53 -6.36 7.85 4.02
N GLY A 54 -5.23 8.55 4.13
CA GLY A 54 -4.84 9.28 5.34
C GLY A 54 -5.76 10.47 5.60
N SER A 55 -6.00 11.35 4.61
CA SER A 55 -6.93 12.50 4.77
C SER A 55 -8.38 12.09 5.05
N ALA A 56 -8.73 10.85 4.76
CA ALA A 56 -10.01 10.25 5.08
C ALA A 56 -10.03 9.56 6.45
N HIS A 57 -8.89 9.44 7.13
CA HIS A 57 -8.66 8.57 8.28
C HIS A 57 -9.05 7.10 8.02
N ALA A 58 -9.13 6.66 6.76
CA ALA A 58 -9.55 5.32 6.41
C ALA A 58 -8.44 4.28 6.67
N ALA A 59 -7.18 4.72 6.67
CA ALA A 59 -6.00 3.93 7.05
C ALA A 59 -4.86 4.85 7.52
N HIS A 60 -4.06 4.35 8.47
CA HIS A 60 -2.89 5.04 9.03
C HIS A 60 -1.56 4.38 8.65
N VAL A 61 -1.63 3.23 7.99
CA VAL A 61 -0.49 2.35 7.74
C VAL A 61 -0.39 2.05 6.25
N PHE A 62 0.80 2.27 5.69
CA PHE A 62 1.06 2.18 4.26
C PHE A 62 2.25 1.27 3.99
N VAL A 63 2.18 0.48 2.92
CA VAL A 63 3.29 -0.35 2.45
C VAL A 63 3.58 0.00 1.00
N TYR A 64 4.76 0.54 0.76
CA TYR A 64 5.27 1.00 -0.52
C TYR A 64 6.35 0.02 -0.97
N ALA A 65 6.06 -0.78 -2.00
CA ALA A 65 6.96 -1.79 -2.52
C ALA A 65 7.46 -1.38 -3.90
N ASP A 66 8.73 -0.97 -3.97
CA ASP A 66 9.34 -0.48 -5.19
C ASP A 66 10.83 -0.82 -5.23
N PHE A 67 11.24 -1.69 -6.15
CA PHE A 67 12.63 -2.11 -6.30
C PHE A 67 13.52 -1.04 -6.98
N GLY A 68 12.92 -0.03 -7.60
CA GLY A 68 13.61 1.08 -8.27
C GLY A 68 14.28 2.03 -7.27
N TYR A 69 13.66 2.26 -6.11
CA TYR A 69 14.15 3.23 -5.12
C TYR A 69 15.21 2.64 -4.20
N ALA A 70 16.32 3.36 -3.99
CA ALA A 70 17.35 3.02 -3.00
C ALA A 70 17.03 3.62 -1.63
N LYS A 71 17.61 3.03 -0.58
CA LYS A 71 17.44 3.52 0.80
C LYS A 71 17.82 5.00 0.94
N SER A 72 18.92 5.42 0.31
CA SER A 72 19.39 6.81 0.36
C SER A 72 18.38 7.80 -0.24
N GLU A 73 17.69 7.43 -1.32
CA GLU A 73 16.67 8.26 -1.95
C GLU A 73 15.43 8.40 -1.06
N ILE A 74 15.00 7.30 -0.43
CA ILE A 74 13.92 7.35 0.56
C ILE A 74 14.30 8.22 1.75
N MET A 75 15.51 8.06 2.30
CA MET A 75 15.97 8.88 3.42
C MET A 75 16.06 10.36 3.06
N GLN A 76 16.44 10.71 1.83
CA GLN A 76 16.45 12.09 1.36
C GLN A 76 15.04 12.69 1.29
N ARG A 77 14.04 11.90 0.93
CA ARG A 77 12.63 12.35 0.90
C ARG A 77 11.99 12.40 2.29
N LEU A 78 12.53 11.66 3.25
CA LEU A 78 12.12 11.77 4.65
C LEU A 78 12.80 12.95 5.37
N ASP A 79 13.90 13.47 4.82
CA ASP A 79 14.56 14.66 5.36
C ASP A 79 13.71 15.92 5.06
N PRO A 80 13.23 16.67 6.08
CA PRO A 80 12.48 17.91 5.86
C PRO A 80 13.25 18.97 5.06
N ALA A 81 14.59 18.95 5.10
CA ALA A 81 15.44 19.83 4.30
C ALA A 81 15.76 19.25 2.91
N GLY A 82 15.34 18.02 2.63
CA GLY A 82 15.64 17.30 1.40
C GLY A 82 14.80 17.75 0.20
N PRO A 83 15.34 17.64 -1.03
CA PRO A 83 14.56 17.84 -2.23
C PRO A 83 13.45 16.77 -2.36
N GLY A 84 12.25 17.21 -2.70
CA GLY A 84 11.11 16.29 -2.85
C GLY A 84 10.66 15.65 -1.54
N HIS A 85 10.85 16.34 -0.41
CA HIS A 85 10.43 15.86 0.91
C HIS A 85 8.93 15.52 0.95
N PHE A 86 8.58 14.57 1.80
CA PHE A 86 7.21 14.14 2.02
C PHE A 86 6.38 15.29 2.61
N GLN A 87 5.36 15.75 1.89
CA GLN A 87 4.70 17.02 2.19
C GLN A 87 3.76 16.93 3.40
N GLY A 88 3.95 17.85 4.35
CA GLY A 88 3.06 18.05 5.50
C GLY A 88 3.22 17.01 6.62
N TYR A 89 4.28 16.21 6.59
CA TYR A 89 4.67 15.32 7.66
C TYR A 89 6.20 15.33 7.83
N HIS A 90 6.68 15.05 9.05
CA HIS A 90 8.10 14.90 9.36
C HIS A 90 8.38 13.61 10.14
N PRO A 91 9.56 12.99 9.96
CA PRO A 91 9.86 11.71 10.61
C PRO A 91 10.10 11.85 12.11
N VAL A 92 9.40 11.05 12.90
CA VAL A 92 9.63 10.87 14.35
C VAL A 92 10.77 9.88 14.59
N GLY A 93 10.78 8.80 13.80
CA GLY A 93 11.78 7.74 13.86
C GLY A 93 11.64 6.76 12.70
N THR A 94 12.68 5.95 12.52
CA THR A 94 12.68 4.86 11.54
C THR A 94 13.06 3.54 12.20
N MET A 95 12.48 2.46 11.68
CA MET A 95 12.72 1.09 12.13
C MET A 95 13.23 0.28 10.94
N ALA A 96 14.39 -0.37 11.08
CA ALA A 96 14.89 -1.27 10.06
C ALA A 96 13.99 -2.52 9.97
N VAL A 97 13.70 -2.96 8.75
CA VAL A 97 12.92 -4.16 8.45
C VAL A 97 13.80 -5.14 7.69
N THR A 98 13.78 -6.38 8.13
CA THR A 98 14.45 -7.51 7.48
C THR A 98 13.41 -8.53 7.00
N GLN A 99 13.79 -9.40 6.08
CA GLN A 99 12.93 -10.49 5.61
C GLN A 99 12.45 -11.39 6.77
N ALA A 100 13.32 -11.61 7.76
CA ALA A 100 12.98 -12.31 9.00
C ALA A 100 11.87 -11.61 9.79
N SER A 101 12.00 -10.30 9.99
CA SER A 101 11.01 -9.52 10.74
C SER A 101 9.65 -9.43 10.06
N LEU A 102 9.61 -9.60 8.72
CA LEU A 102 8.37 -9.66 7.94
C LEU A 102 7.70 -11.04 7.97
N GLY A 103 8.33 -12.06 8.58
CA GLY A 103 7.83 -13.43 8.49
C GLY A 103 7.95 -14.03 7.08
N ALA A 104 8.79 -13.44 6.22
CA ALA A 104 8.99 -13.86 4.84
C ALA A 104 10.20 -14.81 4.67
N GLN A 105 10.76 -15.31 5.78
CA GLN A 105 11.78 -16.37 5.73
C GLN A 105 11.15 -17.67 5.26
N GLY A 106 11.73 -18.28 4.23
CA GLY A 106 11.16 -19.48 3.61
C GLY A 106 9.92 -19.22 2.75
N TRP A 107 9.64 -17.94 2.42
CA TRP A 107 8.65 -17.61 1.39
C TRP A 107 8.93 -18.40 0.11
N SER A 108 7.87 -18.99 -0.44
CA SER A 108 7.86 -19.56 -1.78
C SER A 108 6.80 -18.81 -2.58
N ALA A 109 7.19 -18.32 -3.74
CA ALA A 109 6.26 -17.70 -4.68
C ALA A 109 5.09 -18.64 -4.94
N HIS A 110 3.87 -18.08 -4.95
CA HIS A 110 2.74 -18.80 -5.47
C HIS A 110 3.04 -19.23 -6.92
N ASP A 111 3.04 -20.55 -7.14
CA ASP A 111 3.26 -21.08 -8.48
C ASP A 111 2.07 -20.73 -9.38
N LEU A 112 2.24 -19.71 -10.20
CA LEU A 112 1.29 -19.28 -11.21
C LEU A 112 1.74 -19.71 -12.61
N ARG A 113 2.50 -20.82 -12.75
CA ARG A 113 3.01 -21.34 -14.04
C ARG A 113 1.95 -21.56 -15.13
N GLU A 114 0.66 -21.57 -14.78
CA GLU A 114 -0.43 -21.58 -15.76
C GLU A 114 -0.69 -20.22 -16.42
N THR A 115 -0.29 -19.08 -15.84
CA THR A 115 -0.71 -17.75 -16.31
C THR A 115 0.22 -17.06 -17.30
N ARG A 116 1.46 -17.51 -17.54
CA ARG A 116 2.28 -17.20 -18.75
C ARG A 116 3.68 -17.79 -18.61
N ALA A 117 4.27 -18.16 -19.74
CA ALA A 117 5.62 -18.70 -19.84
C ALA A 117 6.68 -17.60 -19.57
N HIS A 118 6.85 -17.18 -18.32
CA HIS A 118 7.94 -16.32 -17.88
C HIS A 118 8.82 -17.10 -16.90
N ASN A 119 9.67 -17.93 -17.49
CA ASN A 119 10.84 -18.47 -16.80
C ASN A 119 11.76 -17.31 -16.45
N GLN A 120 12.20 -17.26 -15.19
CA GLN A 120 13.11 -16.28 -14.58
C GLN A 120 12.41 -15.11 -13.88
N TYR A 121 11.71 -15.42 -12.78
CA TYR A 121 11.61 -14.48 -11.68
C TYR A 121 13.04 -14.22 -11.16
N PRO A 122 13.62 -13.01 -11.25
CA PRO A 122 14.64 -12.69 -10.29
C PRO A 122 13.92 -12.71 -8.95
N LEU A 123 14.22 -13.72 -8.13
CA LEU A 123 13.94 -13.71 -6.70
C LEU A 123 14.74 -12.52 -6.14
N VAL A 124 14.25 -11.30 -6.33
CA VAL A 124 14.87 -10.11 -5.75
C VAL A 124 14.61 -10.25 -4.26
N SER A 125 15.58 -10.80 -3.54
CA SER A 125 15.57 -10.82 -2.09
C SER A 125 15.46 -9.38 -1.60
N LEU A 126 14.68 -9.15 -0.55
CA LEU A 126 14.56 -7.84 0.09
C LEU A 126 15.95 -7.25 0.34
N SER A 127 16.30 -6.19 -0.37
CA SER A 127 17.61 -5.55 -0.27
C SER A 127 17.64 -4.50 0.84
N PHE A 128 16.53 -3.79 1.03
CA PHE A 128 16.27 -3.02 2.25
C PHE A 128 14.76 -3.00 2.55
N GLY A 129 14.44 -2.93 3.84
CA GLY A 129 13.14 -2.48 4.31
C GLY A 129 13.30 -1.46 5.44
N LEU A 130 12.41 -0.48 5.50
CA LEU A 130 12.32 0.45 6.62
C LEU A 130 10.86 0.85 6.87
N VAL A 131 10.49 1.03 8.13
CA VAL A 131 9.25 1.73 8.51
C VAL A 131 9.63 3.11 8.98
N ALA A 132 9.05 4.15 8.40
CA ALA A 132 9.10 5.50 8.92
C ALA A 132 7.78 5.78 9.66
N VAL A 133 7.90 6.27 10.90
CA VAL A 133 6.77 6.87 11.62
C VAL A 133 6.88 8.37 11.47
N LEU A 134 5.80 9.00 11.01
CA LEU A 134 5.78 10.42 10.71
C LEU A 134 4.65 11.13 11.45
N ASP A 135 4.96 12.31 11.99
CA ASP A 135 3.99 13.22 12.59
C ASP A 135 3.56 14.26 11.56
N ARG A 136 2.27 14.61 11.59
CA ARG A 136 1.74 15.70 10.79
C ARG A 136 2.37 17.02 11.25
N ASP A 137 2.75 17.85 10.30
CA ASP A 137 3.29 19.17 10.61
C ASP A 137 2.26 20.01 11.37
N SER A 138 2.70 20.76 12.38
CA SER A 138 1.81 21.56 13.25
C SER A 138 0.99 22.61 12.50
N GLU A 139 1.45 23.02 11.32
CA GLU A 139 0.78 23.97 10.43
C GLU A 139 -0.36 23.35 9.60
N ARG A 140 -0.50 22.01 9.64
CA ARG A 140 -1.52 21.26 8.91
C ARG A 140 -2.63 20.83 9.86
N ASP A 141 -3.87 21.07 9.44
CA ASP A 141 -5.06 20.64 10.17
C ASP A 141 -5.42 19.18 9.89
N ASP A 142 -6.53 18.71 10.47
CA ASP A 142 -7.01 17.34 10.32
C ASP A 142 -7.44 16.96 8.91
N ASN A 143 -7.69 17.94 8.04
CA ASN A 143 -8.02 17.67 6.65
C ASN A 143 -6.80 17.17 5.85
N HIS A 144 -5.58 17.33 6.35
CA HIS A 144 -4.35 16.80 5.74
C HIS A 144 -4.11 15.32 6.06
N GLY A 145 -4.87 14.73 6.99
CA GLY A 145 -4.74 13.35 7.44
C GLY A 145 -4.34 13.24 8.91
N PRO A 146 -4.03 12.04 9.41
CA PRO A 146 -3.90 11.80 10.85
C PRO A 146 -2.74 12.55 11.49
N SER A 147 -2.80 12.74 12.80
CA SER A 147 -1.69 13.31 13.58
C SER A 147 -0.40 12.50 13.41
N ARG A 148 -0.51 11.19 13.18
CA ARG A 148 0.60 10.27 12.96
C ARG A 148 0.24 9.19 11.96
N LEU A 149 1.21 8.80 11.13
CA LEU A 149 1.11 7.69 10.19
C LEU A 149 2.39 6.86 10.16
N ALA A 150 2.30 5.65 9.61
CA ALA A 150 3.46 4.78 9.37
C ALA A 150 3.54 4.35 7.89
N ILE A 151 4.72 4.49 7.29
CA ILE A 151 4.98 4.03 5.93
C ILE A 151 6.14 3.04 5.95
N MET A 152 5.87 1.82 5.49
CA MET A 152 6.88 0.81 5.21
C MET A 152 7.36 0.95 3.77
N PHE A 153 8.63 1.27 3.57
CA PHE A 153 9.28 1.27 2.26
C PHE A 153 10.08 -0.01 2.10
N LEU A 154 9.83 -0.75 1.02
CA LEU A 154 10.48 -2.00 0.69
C LEU A 154 11.12 -1.88 -0.70
N LYS A 155 12.46 -2.03 -0.77
CA LYS A 155 13.13 -2.30 -2.05
C LYS A 155 13.01 -3.77 -2.37
N TRP A 156 11.81 -4.10 -2.83
CA TRP A 156 11.36 -5.44 -3.14
C TRP A 156 10.40 -5.40 -4.33
N ASP A 157 10.24 -6.54 -4.99
CA ASP A 157 9.31 -6.69 -6.10
C ASP A 157 7.86 -6.55 -5.60
N GLY A 158 7.05 -5.77 -6.32
CA GLY A 158 5.67 -5.47 -5.93
C GLY A 158 4.74 -6.69 -5.92
N PHE A 159 5.05 -7.72 -6.70
CA PHE A 159 4.29 -8.98 -6.68
C PHE A 159 4.74 -9.86 -5.52
N ALA A 160 6.05 -10.08 -5.38
CA ALA A 160 6.63 -10.91 -4.32
C ALA A 160 6.34 -10.34 -2.92
N ALA A 161 6.39 -9.02 -2.74
CA ALA A 161 6.07 -8.39 -1.47
C ALA A 161 4.59 -8.58 -1.11
N TYR A 162 3.66 -8.43 -2.06
CA TYR A 162 2.25 -8.70 -1.80
C TYR A 162 2.04 -10.15 -1.36
N ASP A 163 2.60 -11.09 -2.14
CA ASP A 163 2.51 -12.51 -1.87
C ASP A 163 3.04 -12.84 -0.46
N ALA A 164 4.28 -12.42 -0.16
CA ALA A 164 4.94 -12.71 1.10
C ALA A 164 4.23 -12.11 2.32
N LEU A 165 3.68 -10.89 2.19
CA LEU A 165 3.07 -10.18 3.31
C LEU A 165 1.64 -10.61 3.61
N PHE A 166 0.87 -10.99 2.57
CA PHE A 166 -0.56 -11.21 2.68
C PHE A 166 -0.96 -12.67 2.41
N CYS A 167 -0.39 -13.34 1.42
CA CYS A 167 -0.90 -14.62 0.91
C CYS A 167 -0.30 -15.87 1.58
N GLN A 168 0.82 -15.74 2.29
CA GLN A 168 1.51 -16.89 2.88
C GLN A 168 0.84 -17.40 4.16
N SER A 169 1.26 -18.58 4.64
CA SER A 169 0.79 -19.14 5.92
C SER A 169 1.11 -18.25 7.14
N GLN A 170 2.16 -17.44 7.04
CA GLN A 170 2.51 -16.38 7.99
C GLN A 170 2.08 -14.99 7.51
N GLY A 171 1.25 -14.93 6.47
CA GLY A 171 0.64 -13.73 5.92
C GLY A 171 -0.31 -13.07 6.92
N THR A 172 -0.81 -11.91 6.53
CA THR A 172 -1.69 -11.08 7.37
C THR A 172 -3.06 -10.95 6.75
N THR A 173 -3.97 -10.25 7.44
CA THR A 173 -5.26 -9.89 6.86
C THR A 173 -5.07 -9.20 5.51
N SER A 174 -6.00 -9.42 4.58
CA SER A 174 -6.02 -8.72 3.30
C SER A 174 -5.80 -7.21 3.50
N PRO A 175 -5.03 -6.55 2.63
CA PRO A 175 -4.86 -5.11 2.72
C PRO A 175 -6.23 -4.42 2.64
N TYR A 176 -6.41 -3.32 3.36
CA TYR A 176 -7.65 -2.56 3.32
C TYR A 176 -7.85 -1.93 1.93
N GLY A 177 -6.77 -1.40 1.36
CA GLY A 177 -6.76 -0.85 0.02
C GLY A 177 -5.51 -1.24 -0.76
N VAL A 178 -5.64 -1.31 -2.09
CA VAL A 178 -4.49 -1.39 -2.99
C VAL A 178 -4.58 -0.28 -4.01
N LEU A 179 -3.49 0.46 -4.22
CA LEU A 179 -3.39 1.45 -5.29
C LEU A 179 -2.69 0.81 -6.48
N LEU A 180 -3.38 0.75 -7.62
CA LEU A 180 -2.92 0.14 -8.85
C LEU A 180 -2.62 1.22 -9.88
N GLN A 181 -1.40 1.19 -10.43
CA GLN A 181 -1.08 1.99 -11.59
C GLN A 181 -0.06 1.27 -12.47
N ASP A 182 -0.54 0.73 -13.59
CA ASP A 182 0.27 0.12 -14.61
C ASP A 182 1.02 1.21 -15.38
N HIS A 183 2.34 1.24 -15.24
CA HIS A 183 3.23 2.11 -16.00
C HIS A 183 4.05 1.30 -17.00
N GLY A 184 4.42 1.93 -18.12
CA GLY A 184 5.32 1.34 -19.10
C GLY A 184 6.56 0.78 -18.40
N PHE A 185 6.84 -0.49 -18.62
CA PHE A 185 7.32 -1.47 -17.64
C PHE A 185 8.22 -1.05 -16.48
N GLY A 186 9.05 -0.01 -16.49
CA GLY A 186 9.78 0.44 -15.28
C GLY A 186 10.60 -0.65 -14.56
N GLY A 187 10.84 -1.79 -15.21
CA GLY A 187 11.39 -3.03 -14.65
C GLY A 187 10.37 -4.06 -14.12
N ASN A 188 9.08 -3.74 -14.00
CA ASN A 188 8.00 -4.72 -13.78
C ASN A 188 7.96 -5.71 -14.94
N TYR A 189 7.57 -6.95 -14.66
CA TYR A 189 7.55 -8.03 -15.65
C TYR A 189 6.14 -8.55 -15.95
N ASP A 190 5.11 -8.00 -15.29
CA ASP A 190 3.70 -8.26 -15.54
C ASP A 190 2.86 -7.04 -15.11
N TRP A 191 1.54 -7.13 -15.26
CA TRP A 191 0.58 -6.09 -14.92
C TRP A 191 0.12 -6.19 -13.46
N PHE A 192 -0.12 -5.03 -12.83
CA PHE A 192 -0.78 -4.94 -11.54
C PHE A 192 -2.30 -4.98 -11.66
N GLY A 193 -2.86 -4.50 -12.77
CA GLY A 193 -4.30 -4.47 -13.05
C GLY A 193 -4.93 -5.83 -13.37
N ALA A 194 -6.12 -5.79 -13.96
CA ALA A 194 -6.93 -6.96 -14.29
C ALA A 194 -6.21 -7.96 -15.21
N GLY A 195 -6.38 -9.26 -14.94
CA GLY A 195 -5.73 -10.35 -15.65
C GLY A 195 -4.20 -10.42 -15.43
N GLY A 196 -3.65 -9.51 -14.64
CA GLY A 196 -2.24 -9.45 -14.30
C GLY A 196 -1.83 -10.38 -13.16
N LEU A 197 -0.52 -10.47 -12.95
CA LEU A 197 0.07 -11.35 -11.94
C LEU A 197 -0.40 -11.01 -10.52
N LEU A 198 -0.50 -9.72 -10.19
CA LEU A 198 -0.87 -9.30 -8.83
C LEU A 198 -2.29 -9.72 -8.47
N GLU A 199 -3.23 -9.59 -9.41
CA GLU A 199 -4.60 -10.09 -9.22
C GLU A 199 -4.59 -11.61 -9.03
N GLY A 200 -3.84 -12.35 -9.85
CA GLY A 200 -3.71 -13.81 -9.74
C GLY A 200 -3.19 -14.25 -8.37
N ILE A 201 -2.17 -13.56 -7.85
CA ILE A 201 -1.62 -13.79 -6.50
C ILE A 201 -2.69 -13.52 -5.43
N ALA A 202 -3.37 -12.38 -5.51
CA ALA A 202 -4.39 -12.00 -4.52
C ALA A 202 -5.58 -12.96 -4.52
N ARG A 203 -6.01 -13.45 -5.69
CA ARG A 203 -7.07 -14.46 -5.80
C ARG A 203 -6.64 -15.80 -5.23
N LYS A 204 -5.44 -16.27 -5.58
CA LYS A 204 -4.92 -17.55 -5.09
C LYS A 204 -4.70 -17.56 -3.58
N GLY A 205 -4.28 -16.43 -3.03
CA GLY A 205 -4.13 -16.23 -1.59
C GLY A 205 -5.43 -15.90 -0.85
N GLU A 206 -6.56 -15.75 -1.56
CA GLU A 206 -7.84 -15.27 -1.00
C GLU A 206 -7.73 -13.92 -0.24
N THR A 207 -6.81 -13.06 -0.66
CA THR A 207 -6.43 -11.81 0.02
C THR A 207 -6.83 -10.55 -0.75
N LEU A 208 -7.98 -10.57 -1.42
CA LEU A 208 -8.49 -9.39 -2.13
C LEU A 208 -8.75 -8.23 -1.15
N PRO A 209 -8.39 -6.98 -1.51
CA PRO A 209 -8.62 -5.82 -0.64
C PRO A 209 -10.09 -5.43 -0.53
N THR A 210 -10.41 -4.45 0.32
CA THR A 210 -11.75 -3.84 0.31
C THR A 210 -11.88 -2.83 -0.82
N TRP A 211 -10.81 -2.04 -1.03
CA TRP A 211 -10.77 -0.94 -1.98
C TRP A 211 -9.66 -1.12 -3.00
N LEU A 212 -9.94 -0.79 -4.26
CA LEU A 212 -8.91 -0.49 -5.24
C LEU A 212 -8.97 0.99 -5.59
N VAL A 213 -7.80 1.62 -5.69
CA VAL A 213 -7.65 2.90 -6.38
C VAL A 213 -6.85 2.62 -7.64
N ALA A 214 -7.48 2.71 -8.81
CA ALA A 214 -6.81 2.40 -10.07
C ALA A 214 -6.67 3.65 -10.94
N GLY A 215 -5.50 3.82 -11.58
CA GLY A 215 -5.30 4.82 -12.63
C GLY A 215 -6.19 4.56 -13.84
N GLU A 216 -6.54 5.61 -14.60
CA GLU A 216 -7.37 5.51 -15.80
C GLU A 216 -6.76 4.63 -16.90
N ASN A 217 -5.45 4.41 -16.81
CA ASN A 217 -4.67 3.52 -17.68
C ASN A 217 -4.52 2.10 -17.11
N THR A 218 -5.22 1.76 -16.03
CA THR A 218 -5.12 0.48 -15.32
C THR A 218 -6.52 -0.11 -15.17
N GLU A 219 -6.72 -1.30 -15.73
CA GLU A 219 -7.99 -1.99 -15.56
C GLU A 219 -8.10 -2.51 -14.10
N PRO A 220 -9.18 -2.21 -13.36
CA PRO A 220 -9.36 -2.69 -11.99
C PRO A 220 -9.59 -4.21 -12.00
N TRP A 221 -9.21 -4.90 -10.92
CA TRP A 221 -9.41 -6.35 -10.81
C TRP A 221 -10.86 -6.77 -11.02
N GLU A 222 -11.06 -7.99 -11.54
CA GLU A 222 -12.38 -8.53 -11.83
C GLU A 222 -13.26 -8.55 -10.57
N GLY A 223 -14.54 -8.17 -10.72
CA GLY A 223 -15.46 -8.04 -9.59
C GLY A 223 -15.37 -6.72 -8.83
N TYR A 224 -14.39 -5.85 -9.12
CA TYR A 224 -14.39 -4.49 -8.59
C TYR A 224 -15.20 -3.56 -9.49
N GLN A 225 -16.07 -2.77 -8.88
CA GLN A 225 -16.86 -1.76 -9.57
C GLN A 225 -16.49 -0.37 -9.12
N ARG A 226 -16.38 0.54 -10.09
CA ARG A 226 -16.16 1.96 -9.83
C ARG A 226 -17.29 2.48 -8.96
N LEU A 227 -16.95 3.21 -7.90
CA LEU A 227 -17.95 3.77 -7.00
C LEU A 227 -18.75 4.88 -7.73
N PRO A 228 -20.08 4.72 -7.92
CA PRO A 228 -20.87 5.71 -8.66
C PRO A 228 -20.90 7.07 -7.96
N GLY A 229 -20.85 8.16 -8.73
CA GLY A 229 -20.90 9.53 -8.19
C GLY A 229 -19.62 10.01 -7.50
N VAL A 230 -18.57 9.18 -7.47
CA VAL A 230 -17.23 9.55 -7.02
C VAL A 230 -16.37 10.00 -8.20
N LEU A 231 -15.88 11.23 -8.10
CA LEU A 231 -15.00 11.83 -9.09
C LEU A 231 -13.60 11.22 -8.98
N GLY A 232 -12.92 11.11 -10.13
CA GLY A 232 -11.52 10.73 -10.13
C GLY A 232 -10.64 11.86 -9.63
N GLU A 233 -9.48 11.51 -9.08
CA GLU A 233 -8.51 12.47 -8.58
C GLU A 233 -7.16 12.24 -9.28
N PRO A 234 -6.55 13.29 -9.88
CA PRO A 234 -5.24 13.16 -10.49
C PRO A 234 -4.16 13.02 -9.42
N GLY A 235 -3.19 12.15 -9.66
CA GLY A 235 -2.01 12.07 -8.80
C GLY A 235 -0.91 11.15 -9.32
N GLY A 236 0.10 10.94 -8.47
CA GLY A 236 1.37 10.33 -8.85
C GLY A 236 2.20 11.17 -9.81
N MET A 237 3.38 10.63 -10.14
CA MET A 237 4.40 11.30 -10.96
C MET A 237 3.88 11.74 -12.33
N HIS A 238 2.93 10.99 -12.91
CA HIS A 238 2.37 11.25 -14.24
C HIS A 238 1.02 11.98 -14.21
N ASN A 239 0.56 12.43 -13.03
CA ASN A 239 -0.72 13.10 -12.84
C ASN A 239 -1.91 12.33 -13.45
N THR A 240 -1.82 11.00 -13.42
CA THR A 240 -2.82 10.08 -13.96
C THR A 240 -4.09 10.19 -13.12
N THR A 241 -5.24 10.29 -13.77
CA THR A 241 -6.52 10.33 -13.04
C THR A 241 -6.77 8.96 -12.42
N ARG A 242 -7.06 8.90 -11.12
CA ARG A 242 -7.37 7.65 -10.42
C ARG A 242 -8.81 7.62 -9.96
N PHE A 243 -9.40 6.43 -9.95
CA PHE A 243 -10.76 6.20 -9.52
C PHE A 243 -10.82 5.17 -8.39
N LEU A 244 -11.82 5.32 -7.51
CA LEU A 244 -12.07 4.40 -6.41
C LEU A 244 -13.04 3.29 -6.87
N TYR A 245 -12.67 2.05 -6.56
CA TYR A 245 -13.44 0.85 -6.85
C TYR A 245 -13.62 0.02 -5.59
N ARG A 246 -14.74 -0.71 -5.52
CA ARG A 246 -15.06 -1.62 -4.42
C ARG A 246 -15.41 -2.99 -4.97
N ASP A 247 -14.98 -4.03 -4.27
CA ASP A 247 -15.44 -5.39 -4.54
C ASP A 247 -16.97 -5.50 -4.37
N VAL A 248 -17.63 -6.13 -5.33
CA VAL A 248 -19.08 -6.35 -5.30
C VAL A 248 -19.49 -7.51 -4.40
N ALA A 249 -18.60 -8.47 -4.12
CA ALA A 249 -18.92 -9.62 -3.29
C ALA A 249 -19.06 -9.24 -1.81
N THR A 250 -18.23 -8.33 -1.31
CA THR A 250 -18.31 -7.78 0.06
C THR A 250 -19.62 -7.03 0.36
N LYS A 251 -20.34 -6.51 -0.65
CA LYS A 251 -21.70 -5.94 -0.44
C LYS A 251 -22.74 -6.98 0.00
N LYS A 252 -22.60 -8.26 -0.38
CA LYS A 252 -23.59 -9.30 -0.05
C LYS A 252 -23.52 -9.77 1.40
N ASN A 253 -22.39 -9.64 2.07
CA ASN A 253 -22.21 -10.12 3.45
C ASN A 253 -22.64 -9.11 4.52
N ALA A 254 -22.67 -7.81 4.20
CA ALA A 254 -23.14 -6.77 5.14
C ALA A 254 -24.67 -6.73 5.30
N GLY A 255 -25.43 -7.47 4.49
CA GLY A 255 -26.90 -7.54 4.54
C GLY A 255 -27.47 -8.84 5.13
N ARG A 256 -26.63 -9.70 5.72
CA ARG A 256 -27.04 -11.02 6.27
C ARG A 256 -26.79 -11.18 7.77
N SER A 257 -26.49 -10.10 8.47
CA SER A 257 -26.39 -10.07 9.93
C SER A 257 -27.53 -9.19 10.48
N ALA A 258 -28.71 -9.78 10.56
CA ALA A 258 -29.84 -9.30 11.37
C ALA A 258 -30.40 -10.50 12.14
#